data_AF-A0A536BZ78-F1
#
_entry.id   AF-A0A536BZ78-F1
#
_cell.length_a   1.000
_cell.length_b   1.000
_cell.length_c   1.000
_cell.angle_alpha   90.00
_cell.angle_beta   90.00
_cell.angle_gamma   90.00
#
_symmetry.space_group_name_H-M   'P 1'
#
loop_
_entity.id
_entity.type
_entity.pdbx_description
1 polymer ?
#
loop_
_entity_poly.entity_id
_entity_poly.type
_entity_poly.pdbx_seq_one_letter_code
_entity_poly.pdbx_strand_id
1 'polypeptide(L)'
;ATGVNTVAIKLLAFAIGASFSGFAGTYYGAKLSLVSSENFAFVVSVTVLIMVVLGGMGNIPGVIIGALGIYYVLFNLLTNLPDLAVNAANSIGLGFLNTSKGDWIGLHDEVQRLNFLVFGLILVLVMLLRPQGLLPSRVREQELAKGISEEAVFDLREES
;
A
#
# COMPACT_ATOMS: atom_id res chain seq x y z
N ALA A 1 -15.66 1.24 40.99
CA ALA A 1 -15.03 0.90 39.69
C ALA A 1 -16.10 0.98 38.61
N THR A 2 -16.03 1.96 37.72
CA THR A 2 -16.88 1.98 36.52
C THR A 2 -16.10 1.31 35.40
N GLY A 3 -16.42 0.05 35.12
CA GLY A 3 -15.80 -0.71 34.04
C GLY A 3 -16.22 -0.11 32.71
N VAL A 4 -15.26 0.41 31.94
CA VAL A 4 -15.54 0.79 30.55
C VAL A 4 -15.67 -0.48 29.72
N ASN A 5 -16.71 -0.56 28.90
CA ASN A 5 -16.89 -1.70 28.02
C ASN A 5 -15.86 -1.62 26.87
N THR A 6 -14.80 -2.42 26.98
CA THR A 6 -13.74 -2.49 25.96
C THR A 6 -14.26 -2.97 24.61
N VAL A 7 -15.33 -3.79 24.59
CA VAL A 7 -16.00 -4.22 23.36
C VAL A 7 -16.72 -3.04 22.72
N ALA A 8 -17.42 -2.21 23.49
CA ALA A 8 -18.12 -1.03 22.96
C ALA A 8 -17.14 -0.04 22.31
N ILE A 9 -15.99 0.23 22.92
CA ILE A 9 -14.95 1.09 22.33
C ILE A 9 -14.40 0.48 21.03
N LYS A 10 -14.14 -0.83 21.00
CA LYS A 10 -13.64 -1.52 19.81
C LYS A 10 -14.66 -1.52 18.67
N LEU A 11 -15.94 -1.77 18.98
CA LEU A 11 -17.01 -1.73 18.00
C LEU A 11 -17.25 -0.33 17.47
N LEU A 12 -17.14 0.71 18.30
CA LEU A 12 -17.28 2.09 17.87
C LEU A 12 -16.11 2.49 16.94
N ALA A 13 -14.87 2.10 17.27
CA ALA A 13 -13.72 2.32 16.39
C ALA A 13 -13.88 1.59 15.04
N PHE A 14 -14.35 0.34 15.05
CA PHE A 14 -14.65 -0.42 13.84
C PHE A 14 -15.78 0.22 13.03
N ALA A 15 -16.86 0.64 13.67
CA ALA A 15 -18.03 1.25 13.02
C ALA A 15 -17.65 2.56 12.33
N ILE A 16 -16.82 3.40 12.96
CA ILE A 16 -16.28 4.62 12.33
C ILE A 16 -15.46 4.25 11.09
N GLY A 17 -14.50 3.32 11.21
CA GLY A 17 -13.67 2.89 10.08
C GLY A 17 -14.48 2.30 8.91
N ALA A 18 -15.45 1.43 9.21
CA ALA A 18 -16.33 0.81 8.23
C ALA A 18 -17.20 1.85 7.50
N SER A 19 -17.69 2.86 8.23
CA SER A 19 -18.49 3.96 7.65
C SER A 19 -17.67 4.79 6.65
N PHE A 20 -16.43 5.16 7.01
CA PHE A 20 -15.53 5.90 6.12
C PHE A 20 -15.13 5.08 4.88
N SER A 21 -14.81 3.79 5.06
CA SER A 21 -14.48 2.90 3.94
C SER A 21 -15.68 2.71 3.00
N GLY A 22 -16.89 2.58 3.54
CA GLY A 22 -18.11 2.44 2.76
C GLY A 22 -18.41 3.69 1.93
N PHE A 23 -18.27 4.88 2.53
CA PHE A 23 -18.46 6.15 1.84
C PHE A 23 -17.42 6.39 0.73
N ALA A 24 -16.15 6.07 0.98
CA ALA A 24 -15.11 6.17 -0.03
C ALA A 24 -15.36 5.24 -1.23
N GLY A 25 -15.82 4.01 -0.96
CA GLY A 25 -16.15 3.03 -1.98
C GLY A 25 -17.34 3.43 -2.85
N THR A 26 -18.43 3.93 -2.25
CA THR A 26 -19.61 4.41 -3.00
C THR A 26 -19.29 5.66 -3.82
N TYR A 27 -18.48 6.58 -3.27
CA TYR A 27 -18.00 7.75 -4.01
C TYR A 27 -17.14 7.36 -5.21
N TYR A 28 -16.22 6.40 -5.04
CA TYR A 28 -15.40 5.90 -6.14
C TYR A 28 -16.25 5.17 -7.20
N GLY A 29 -17.23 4.37 -6.77
CA GLY A 29 -18.20 3.74 -7.66
C GLY A 29 -19.02 4.75 -8.47
N ALA A 30 -19.45 5.86 -7.85
CA ALA A 30 -20.18 6.93 -8.53
C ALA A 30 -19.32 7.70 -9.54
N LYS A 31 -17.99 7.71 -9.36
CA LYS A 31 -17.03 8.28 -10.33
C LYS A 31 -16.82 7.38 -11.54
N LEU A 32 -17.12 6.08 -11.44
CA LEU A 32 -17.02 5.14 -12.54
C LEU A 32 -18.31 5.20 -13.38
N SER A 33 -18.31 6.00 -14.45
CA SER A 33 -19.44 6.09 -15.38
C SER A 33 -19.76 4.75 -16.08
N LEU A 34 -18.78 3.86 -16.19
CA LEU A 34 -18.93 2.49 -16.68
C LEU A 34 -18.15 1.55 -15.75
N VAL A 35 -18.85 0.58 -15.18
CA VAL A 35 -18.26 -0.47 -14.35
C VAL A 35 -17.74 -1.58 -15.26
N SER A 36 -16.43 -1.60 -15.50
CA SER A 36 -15.74 -2.73 -16.15
C SER A 36 -15.03 -3.62 -15.13
N SER A 37 -14.86 -4.91 -15.45
CA SER A 37 -14.17 -5.90 -14.62
C SER A 37 -12.71 -5.56 -14.33
N GLU A 38 -12.07 -4.79 -15.21
CA GLU A 38 -10.69 -4.29 -15.00
C GLU A 38 -10.55 -3.43 -13.74
N ASN A 39 -11.54 -2.58 -13.42
CA ASN A 39 -11.44 -1.66 -12.28
C ASN A 39 -11.44 -2.36 -10.91
N PHE A 40 -11.91 -3.62 -10.87
CA PHE A 40 -11.96 -4.45 -9.66
C PHE A 40 -11.05 -5.67 -9.76
N ALA A 41 -10.06 -5.63 -10.64
CA ALA A 41 -9.13 -6.72 -10.83
C ALA A 41 -8.39 -7.06 -9.53
N PHE A 42 -8.02 -8.34 -9.38
CA PHE A 42 -7.28 -8.85 -8.22
C PHE A 42 -6.01 -8.04 -7.92
N VAL A 43 -5.33 -7.54 -8.95
CA VAL A 43 -4.14 -6.72 -8.79
C VAL A 43 -4.40 -5.40 -8.07
N VAL A 44 -5.59 -4.81 -8.20
CA VAL A 44 -5.98 -3.57 -7.54
C VAL A 44 -6.11 -3.77 -6.03
N SER A 45 -6.76 -4.85 -5.60
CA SER A 45 -6.91 -5.17 -4.17
C SER A 45 -5.57 -5.53 -3.52
N VAL A 46 -4.70 -6.27 -4.22
CA VAL A 46 -3.34 -6.55 -3.73
C VAL A 46 -2.51 -5.26 -3.65
N THR A 47 -2.68 -4.33 -4.59
CA THR A 47 -2.01 -3.02 -4.57
C THR A 47 -2.43 -2.18 -3.35
N VAL A 48 -3.71 -2.20 -2.98
CA VAL A 48 -4.18 -1.53 -1.75
C VAL A 48 -3.61 -2.21 -0.51
N LEU A 49 -3.52 -3.55 -0.48
CA LEU A 49 -2.92 -4.29 0.62
C LEU A 49 -1.44 -3.90 0.84
N ILE A 50 -0.64 -3.81 -0.23
CA ILE A 50 0.78 -3.42 -0.10
C ILE A 50 0.95 -1.98 0.38
N MET A 51 0.06 -1.06 -0.02
CA MET A 51 0.09 0.32 0.48
C MET A 51 -0.07 0.36 2.00
N VAL A 52 -0.99 -0.45 2.54
CA VAL A 52 -1.25 -0.56 3.98
C VAL A 52 -0.11 -1.28 4.71
N VAL A 53 0.39 -2.39 4.16
CA VAL A 53 1.47 -3.18 4.76
C VAL A 53 2.79 -2.40 4.80
N LEU A 54 3.14 -1.68 3.72
CA LEU A 54 4.34 -0.85 3.65
C LEU A 54 4.29 0.33 4.64
N GLY A 55 3.10 0.86 4.89
CA GLY A 55 2.91 1.87 5.93
C GLY A 55 2.94 1.33 7.38
N GLY A 56 2.73 0.02 7.57
CA GLY A 56 2.82 -0.67 8.86
C GLY A 56 1.47 -0.97 9.53
N MET A 57 1.24 -2.22 9.96
CA MET A 57 -0.05 -2.79 10.42
C MET A 57 -0.63 -2.27 11.76
N GLY A 58 -0.32 -1.04 12.17
CA GLY A 58 -0.82 -0.47 13.43
C GLY A 58 -0.54 1.01 13.60
N ASN A 59 -0.09 1.68 12.54
CA ASN A 59 0.31 3.07 12.58
C ASN A 59 -0.41 3.86 11.49
N ILE A 60 -1.54 4.50 11.85
CA ILE A 60 -2.37 5.29 10.93
C ILE A 60 -1.55 6.29 10.09
N PRO A 61 -0.64 7.13 10.66
CA PRO A 61 0.17 8.04 9.85
C PRO A 61 1.19 7.33 8.95
N GLY A 62 1.69 6.15 9.36
CA GLY A 62 2.56 5.32 8.53
C GLY A 62 1.85 4.79 7.28
N VAL A 63 0.61 4.32 7.43
CA VAL A 63 -0.26 3.90 6.31
C VAL A 63 -0.50 5.02 5.31
N ILE A 64 -0.76 6.24 5.77
CA ILE A 64 -0.99 7.40 4.90
C ILE A 64 0.28 7.74 4.09
N ILE A 65 1.44 7.78 4.74
CA ILE A 65 2.72 8.06 4.08
C ILE A 65 3.11 6.91 3.13
N GLY A 66 2.85 5.66 3.51
CA GLY A 66 3.09 4.48 2.67
C GLY A 66 2.21 4.46 1.42
N ALA A 67 0.93 4.81 1.55
CA ALA A 67 0.02 4.95 0.42
C ALA A 67 0.46 6.05 -0.54
N LEU A 68 0.84 7.23 -0.02
CA LEU A 68 1.36 8.33 -0.84
C LEU A 68 2.71 7.99 -1.49
N GLY A 69 3.61 7.30 -0.78
CA GLY A 69 4.91 6.89 -1.29
C GLY A 69 4.79 5.87 -2.42
N ILE A 70 3.99 4.82 -2.25
CA ILE A 70 3.70 3.86 -3.33
C ILE A 70 2.99 4.56 -4.48
N TYR A 71 1.98 5.38 -4.21
CA TYR A 71 1.27 6.10 -5.28
C TYR A 71 2.23 7.01 -6.07
N TYR A 72 3.14 7.70 -5.40
CA TYR A 72 4.15 8.52 -6.04
C TYR A 72 5.14 7.70 -6.87
N VAL A 73 5.67 6.60 -6.32
CA VAL A 73 6.57 5.70 -7.05
C VAL A 73 5.85 5.08 -8.24
N LEU A 74 4.61 4.62 -8.07
CA LEU A 74 3.80 4.07 -9.15
C LEU A 74 3.57 5.13 -10.23
N PHE A 75 3.15 6.34 -9.87
CA PHE A 75 2.86 7.41 -10.83
C PHE A 75 4.10 7.90 -11.58
N ASN A 76 5.25 8.04 -10.91
CA ASN A 76 6.49 8.52 -11.54
C ASN A 76 7.26 7.43 -12.29
N LEU A 77 7.26 6.19 -11.78
CA LEU A 77 8.01 5.08 -12.35
C LEU A 77 7.20 4.41 -13.47
N LEU A 78 5.93 4.01 -13.25
CA LEU A 78 5.16 3.31 -14.29
C LEU A 78 4.82 4.17 -15.50
N THR A 79 4.64 5.49 -15.33
CA THR A 79 4.26 6.35 -16.46
C THR A 79 5.45 6.59 -17.40
N ASN A 80 6.68 6.62 -16.89
CA ASN A 80 7.88 6.90 -17.70
C ASN A 80 8.61 5.62 -18.17
N LEU A 81 8.33 4.45 -17.57
CA LEU A 81 8.96 3.18 -17.95
C LEU A 81 8.73 2.76 -19.42
N PRO A 82 7.50 2.87 -19.97
CA PRO A 82 7.23 2.53 -21.37
C PRO A 82 8.01 3.43 -22.32
N ASP A 83 8.04 4.73 -22.05
CA ASP A 83 8.75 5.71 -22.89
C ASP A 83 10.27 5.49 -22.84
N LEU A 84 10.84 5.20 -21.67
CA LEU A 84 12.26 4.90 -21.55
C LEU A 84 12.64 3.57 -22.22
N ALA A 85 11.81 2.54 -22.13
CA ALA A 85 12.03 1.26 -22.81
C ALA A 85 11.93 1.41 -24.33
N VAL A 86 10.96 2.19 -24.81
CA VAL A 86 10.76 2.50 -26.23
C VAL A 86 11.91 3.37 -26.75
N ASN A 87 12.31 4.42 -26.03
CA ASN A 87 13.40 5.30 -26.42
C ASN A 87 14.77 4.60 -26.36
N ALA A 88 14.98 3.71 -25.38
CA ALA A 88 16.13 2.83 -25.34
C ALA A 88 16.13 1.90 -26.56
N ALA A 89 15.05 1.15 -26.82
CA ALA A 89 14.94 0.26 -27.98
C ALA A 89 15.15 0.97 -29.34
N ASN A 90 14.66 2.21 -29.46
CA ASN A 90 14.87 3.07 -30.62
C ASN A 90 16.35 3.53 -30.73
N SER A 91 17.03 3.78 -29.60
CA SER A 91 18.43 4.18 -29.57
C SER A 91 19.41 3.05 -29.93
N ILE A 92 19.04 1.79 -29.68
CA ILE A 92 19.84 0.59 -30.04
C ILE A 92 19.52 0.07 -31.45
N GLY A 93 18.69 0.79 -32.21
CA GLY A 93 18.36 0.46 -33.59
C GLY A 93 17.28 -0.61 -33.76
N LEU A 94 16.70 -1.15 -32.69
CA LEU A 94 15.63 -2.17 -32.72
C LEU A 94 14.22 -1.58 -32.90
N GLY A 95 14.10 -0.30 -33.30
CA GLY A 95 12.82 0.40 -33.51
C GLY A 95 11.93 -0.19 -34.61
N PHE A 96 12.47 -1.07 -35.45
CA PHE A 96 11.72 -1.82 -36.46
C PHE A 96 10.79 -2.90 -35.89
N LEU A 97 10.98 -3.32 -34.63
CA LEU A 97 10.02 -4.17 -33.91
C LEU A 97 8.85 -3.38 -33.30
N ASN A 98 8.95 -2.04 -33.29
CA ASN A 98 8.01 -1.14 -32.61
C ASN A 98 7.00 -0.48 -33.58
N THR A 99 7.39 -0.24 -34.84
CA THR A 99 6.45 0.23 -35.87
C THR A 99 5.78 -0.96 -36.54
N SER A 100 4.49 -1.16 -36.23
CA SER A 100 3.65 -2.17 -36.88
C SER A 100 3.62 -1.93 -38.40
N LYS A 101 4.39 -2.73 -39.14
CA LYS A 101 4.27 -2.83 -40.59
C LYS A 101 4.22 -4.31 -40.98
N GLY A 102 3.00 -4.84 -40.99
CA GLY A 102 2.62 -6.17 -41.50
C GLY A 102 2.60 -7.25 -40.43
N ASP A 103 1.40 -7.81 -40.17
CA ASP A 103 1.05 -9.05 -39.43
C ASP A 103 1.78 -9.42 -38.13
N TRP A 104 2.68 -8.59 -37.62
CA TRP A 104 3.34 -8.77 -36.33
C TRP A 104 2.55 -8.01 -35.27
N ILE A 105 2.06 -8.73 -34.27
CA ILE A 105 1.45 -8.18 -33.06
C ILE A 105 2.41 -7.14 -32.47
N GLY A 106 2.03 -5.86 -32.55
CA GLY A 106 2.86 -4.78 -32.06
C GLY A 106 2.97 -4.83 -30.54
N LEU A 107 4.11 -4.38 -30.01
CA LEU A 107 4.36 -4.19 -28.57
C LEU A 107 3.24 -3.43 -27.83
N HIS A 108 2.38 -2.68 -28.55
CA HIS A 108 1.26 -1.94 -28.00
C HIS A 108 0.24 -2.81 -27.25
N ASP A 109 -0.08 -4.01 -27.73
CA ASP A 109 -1.06 -4.90 -27.06
C ASP A 109 -0.41 -5.69 -25.89
N GLU A 110 0.91 -5.91 -25.99
CA GLU A 110 1.70 -6.59 -24.96
C GLU A 110 2.07 -5.68 -23.79
N VAL A 111 2.04 -4.35 -23.97
CA VAL A 111 2.20 -3.36 -22.87
C VAL A 111 1.09 -3.52 -21.83
N GLN A 112 -0.13 -3.87 -22.24
CA GLN A 112 -1.22 -4.17 -21.32
C GLN A 112 -0.97 -5.45 -20.50
N ARG A 113 -0.21 -6.41 -21.06
CA ARG A 113 0.25 -7.64 -20.37
C ARG A 113 1.48 -7.39 -19.50
N LEU A 114 2.37 -6.49 -19.92
CA LEU A 114 3.54 -6.05 -19.15
C LEU A 114 3.16 -5.30 -17.88
N ASN A 115 2.00 -4.63 -17.84
CA ASN A 115 1.47 -4.06 -16.59
C ASN A 115 1.41 -5.11 -15.48
N PHE A 116 0.90 -6.33 -15.74
CA PHE A 116 0.88 -7.41 -14.76
C PHE A 116 2.27 -7.84 -14.29
N LEU A 117 3.27 -7.81 -15.19
CA LEU A 117 4.66 -8.12 -14.90
C LEU A 117 5.33 -7.02 -14.05
N VAL A 118 5.03 -5.76 -14.35
CA VAL A 118 5.48 -4.59 -13.58
C VAL A 118 4.81 -4.56 -12.21
N PHE A 119 3.52 -4.90 -12.10
CA PHE A 119 2.85 -5.09 -10.80
C PHE A 119 3.49 -6.23 -9.99
N GLY A 120 3.87 -7.33 -10.63
CA GLY A 120 4.62 -8.42 -9.99
C GLY A 120 6.02 -7.99 -9.52
N LEU A 121 6.74 -7.22 -10.34
CA LEU A 121 8.06 -6.69 -10.01
C LEU A 121 7.98 -5.65 -8.88
N ILE A 122 6.93 -4.82 -8.85
CA ILE A 122 6.60 -3.95 -7.72
C ILE A 122 6.37 -4.78 -6.46
N LEU A 123 5.58 -5.86 -6.56
CA LEU A 123 5.32 -6.76 -5.42
C LEU A 123 6.62 -7.34 -4.84
N VAL A 124 7.52 -7.79 -5.72
CA VAL A 124 8.84 -8.28 -5.32
C VAL A 124 9.69 -7.15 -4.73
N LEU A 125 9.69 -5.96 -5.32
CA LEU A 125 10.37 -4.78 -4.79
C LEU A 125 9.83 -4.38 -3.41
N VAL A 126 8.53 -4.50 -3.15
CA VAL A 126 7.92 -4.21 -1.85
C VAL A 126 8.30 -5.24 -0.81
N MET A 127 8.28 -6.53 -1.17
CA MET A 127 8.82 -7.59 -0.30
C MET A 127 10.31 -7.40 -0.01
N LEU A 128 11.06 -6.83 -0.97
CA LEU A 128 12.47 -6.51 -0.82
C LEU A 128 12.72 -5.22 -0.01
N LEU A 129 11.86 -4.21 -0.11
CA LEU A 129 12.13 -2.86 0.39
C LEU A 129 11.94 -2.69 1.89
N ARG A 130 11.16 -3.54 2.56
CA ARG A 130 11.22 -3.85 4.00
C ARG A 130 9.90 -4.47 4.44
N PRO A 131 9.89 -5.70 4.98
CA PRO A 131 8.70 -6.34 5.52
C PRO A 131 8.21 -5.72 6.85
N GLN A 132 8.83 -4.63 7.33
CA GLN A 132 8.45 -3.93 8.55
C GLN A 132 8.41 -2.43 8.25
N GLY A 133 7.21 -1.86 8.16
CA GLY A 133 6.91 -0.56 7.57
C GLY A 133 7.72 0.66 8.06
N LEU A 134 7.57 1.76 7.33
CA LEU A 134 8.45 2.94 7.30
C LEU A 134 8.59 3.73 8.61
N LEU A 135 7.76 3.49 9.64
CA LEU A 135 7.73 4.29 10.87
C LEU A 135 7.80 3.40 12.14
N PRO A 136 8.83 3.56 12.99
CA PRO A 136 9.02 2.77 14.21
C PRO A 136 7.92 3.06 15.26
N SER A 137 7.44 1.99 15.89
CA SER A 137 6.35 2.00 16.87
C SER A 137 6.81 2.56 18.23
N ARG A 138 6.35 3.77 18.56
CA ARG A 138 6.47 4.37 19.92
C ARG A 138 5.77 3.56 21.03
N VAL A 139 4.94 2.60 20.66
CA VAL A 139 4.23 1.69 21.57
C VAL A 139 5.19 0.84 22.40
N ARG A 140 6.32 0.41 21.82
CA ARG A 140 7.31 -0.43 22.49
C ARG A 140 8.14 0.32 23.55
N GLU A 141 8.26 1.64 23.39
CA GLU A 141 8.94 2.53 24.34
C GLU A 141 8.04 2.85 25.54
N GLN A 142 6.72 2.92 25.30
CA GLN A 142 5.72 3.12 26.35
C GLN A 142 5.53 1.87 27.23
N GLU A 143 5.72 0.66 26.69
CA GLU A 143 5.69 -0.57 27.49
C GLU A 143 6.93 -0.73 28.38
N LEU A 144 8.11 -0.32 27.88
CA LEU A 144 9.34 -0.34 28.68
C LEU A 144 9.31 0.71 29.80
N ALA A 145 8.82 1.92 29.49
CA ALA A 145 8.67 2.99 30.50
C ALA A 145 7.61 2.65 31.56
N LYS A 146 6.52 1.96 31.19
CA LYS A 146 5.54 1.47 32.16
C LYS A 146 6.08 0.36 33.04
N GLY A 147 6.80 -0.61 32.46
CA GLY A 147 7.40 -1.71 33.22
C GLY A 147 8.35 -1.21 34.31
N ILE A 148 9.21 -0.24 33.99
CA ILE A 148 10.15 0.36 34.94
C ILE A 148 9.42 1.14 36.06
N SER A 149 8.30 1.79 35.73
CA SER A 149 7.51 2.51 36.75
C SER A 149 6.74 1.58 37.69
N GLU A 150 6.32 0.41 37.22
CA GLU A 150 5.61 -0.58 38.03
C GLU A 150 6.58 -1.34 38.95
N GLU A 151 7.77 -1.67 38.44
CA GLU A 151 8.87 -2.31 39.18
C GLU A 151 9.38 -1.39 40.31
N ALA A 152 9.62 -0.11 40.01
CA ALA A 152 10.04 0.86 41.03
C ALA A 152 8.99 1.12 42.13
N VAL A 153 7.69 0.96 41.82
CA VAL A 153 6.61 1.10 42.82
C VAL A 153 6.45 -0.17 43.65
N PHE A 154 6.80 -1.34 43.11
CA PHE A 154 6.79 -2.60 43.84
C PHE A 154 7.92 -2.67 44.88
N ASP A 155 9.14 -2.27 44.50
CA ASP A 155 10.30 -2.25 45.39
C ASP A 155 10.09 -1.34 46.62
N LEU A 156 9.49 -0.16 46.41
CA LEU A 156 9.19 0.79 47.50
C LEU A 156 8.12 0.30 48.48
N ARG A 157 7.37 -0.76 48.12
CA ARG A 157 6.30 -1.33 48.93
C ARG A 157 6.74 -2.59 49.68
N GLU A 158 7.83 -3.25 49.27
CA GLU A 158 8.44 -4.36 50.03
C GLU A 158 9.35 -3.86 51.17
N GLU A 159 9.86 -2.62 51.09
CA GLU A 159 10.76 -2.03 52.10
C GLU A 159 10.02 -1.35 53.29
N SER A 160 8.68 -1.30 53.29
CA SER A 160 7.84 -0.65 54.31
C SER A 160 6.97 -1.64 55.09
#